data_AF-A0A7S0LTN9-F1
#
_entry.id   AF-A0A7S0LTN9-F1
#
_cell.length_a   1.000
_cell.length_b   1.000
_cell.length_c   1.000
_cell.angle_alpha   90.00
_cell.angle_beta   90.00
_cell.angle_gamma   90.00
#
_symmetry.space_group_name_H-M   'P 1'
#
loop_
_entity.id
_entity.type
_entity.pdbx_description
1 polymer ?
#
loop_
_entity_poly.entity_id
_entity_poly.type
_entity_poly.pdbx_seq_one_letter_code
_entity_poly.pdbx_strand_id
1 'polypeptide(L)'
;SAAADADGHVDIVAFDDGSEVPEALRDLPAPSVSRGGVEVLQQPLAHGRTLLLVYPPPDDMALRCLKEYRGETFIYVGEGRGGYNGDSAFFDLVESAWRVKQVVPLRPFAGGHEKLYLLKRRHAWIRGWLGR
;
A
#
# COMPACT_ATOMS: atom_id res chain seq x y z
N SER A 1 -14.60 8.63 -31.69
CA SER A 1 -14.73 9.87 -30.92
C SER A 1 -14.69 9.49 -29.44
N ALA A 2 -13.67 9.98 -28.74
CA ALA A 2 -13.38 9.87 -27.30
C ALA A 2 -13.34 8.44 -26.70
N ALA A 3 -12.18 7.78 -26.81
CA ALA A 3 -11.72 6.94 -25.70
C ALA A 3 -11.41 7.89 -24.54
N ALA A 4 -12.20 7.84 -23.47
CA ALA A 4 -11.85 8.54 -22.25
C ALA A 4 -10.63 7.83 -21.67
N ASP A 5 -9.47 8.48 -21.75
CA ASP A 5 -8.36 8.20 -20.84
C ASP A 5 -8.88 8.49 -19.43
N ALA A 6 -9.38 7.44 -18.78
CA ALA A 6 -9.72 7.45 -17.37
C ALA A 6 -8.43 7.24 -16.57
N ASP A 7 -7.51 8.20 -16.67
CA ASP A 7 -6.48 8.38 -15.64
C ASP A 7 -7.21 8.89 -14.38
N GLY A 8 -7.83 7.93 -13.69
CA GLY A 8 -8.48 8.13 -12.41
C GLY A 8 -7.38 8.45 -11.40
N HIS A 9 -7.10 9.73 -11.22
CA HIS A 9 -6.28 10.20 -10.12
C HIS A 9 -7.02 9.89 -8.82
N VAL A 10 -6.35 9.16 -7.92
CA VAL A 10 -6.85 8.89 -6.57
C VAL A 10 -6.00 9.71 -5.61
N ASP A 11 -6.61 10.71 -4.99
CA ASP A 11 -6.01 11.47 -3.90
C ASP A 11 -6.32 10.77 -2.58
N ILE A 12 -5.27 10.39 -1.85
CA ILE A 12 -5.40 9.80 -0.52
C ILE A 12 -4.92 10.85 0.47
N VAL A 13 -5.86 11.37 1.25
CA VAL A 13 -5.60 12.35 2.31
C VAL A 13 -5.99 11.72 3.63
N ALA A 14 -5.01 11.54 4.51
CA ALA A 14 -5.17 10.92 5.82
C ALA A 14 -4.56 11.82 6.90
N PHE A 15 -5.27 11.96 8.02
CA PHE A 15 -4.84 12.72 9.19
C PHE A 15 -4.86 11.78 10.38
N ASP A 16 -3.77 11.74 11.13
CA ASP A 16 -3.68 10.98 12.38
C ASP A 16 -2.81 11.75 13.39
N ASP A 17 -2.92 13.08 13.38
CA ASP A 17 -2.18 13.99 14.26
C ASP A 17 -3.13 14.98 14.98
N GLY A 18 -4.43 14.68 14.98
CA GLY A 18 -5.46 15.58 15.48
C GLY A 18 -5.77 16.76 14.56
N SER A 19 -5.19 16.82 13.36
CA SER A 19 -5.53 17.83 12.36
C SER A 19 -6.99 17.72 11.93
N GLU A 20 -7.62 18.87 11.72
CA GLU A 20 -8.93 18.91 11.10
C GLU A 20 -8.85 18.53 9.62
N VAL A 21 -9.87 17.82 9.13
CA VAL A 21 -10.06 17.63 7.69
C VAL A 21 -10.18 19.02 7.03
N PRO A 22 -9.37 19.35 6.01
CA PRO A 22 -9.46 20.60 5.27
C PRO A 22 -10.87 20.84 4.78
N GLU A 23 -11.34 22.08 4.86
CA GLU A 23 -12.71 22.46 4.47
C GLU A 23 -13.09 21.94 3.07
N ALA A 24 -12.17 22.05 2.11
CA ALA A 24 -12.33 21.57 0.74
C ALA A 24 -12.59 20.05 0.61
N LEU A 25 -12.28 19.26 1.64
CA LEU A 25 -12.48 17.80 1.65
C LEU A 25 -13.68 17.37 2.50
N ARG A 26 -14.25 18.26 3.32
CA ARG A 26 -15.36 17.92 4.25
C ARG A 26 -16.65 17.56 3.52
N ASP A 27 -16.91 18.21 2.40
CA ASP A 27 -18.15 18.06 1.64
C ASP A 27 -18.05 17.05 0.50
N LEU A 28 -16.91 16.35 0.38
CA LEU A 28 -16.77 15.30 -0.61
C LEU A 28 -17.67 14.12 -0.22
N PRO A 29 -18.45 13.57 -1.18
CA PRO A 29 -19.26 12.40 -0.90
C PRO A 29 -18.35 11.23 -0.48
N ALA A 30 -18.63 10.66 0.69
CA ALA A 30 -17.89 9.51 1.17
C ALA A 30 -18.03 8.36 0.15
N PRO A 31 -16.93 7.79 -0.37
CA PRO A 31 -17.02 6.66 -1.27
C PRO A 31 -17.63 5.46 -0.54
N SER A 32 -18.31 4.58 -1.28
CA SER A 32 -18.78 3.31 -0.73
C SER A 32 -17.58 2.47 -0.30
N VAL A 33 -17.44 2.19 1.00
CA VAL A 33 -16.39 1.32 1.54
C VAL A 33 -16.93 -0.10 1.64
N SER A 34 -16.39 -1.01 0.83
CA SER A 34 -16.64 -2.44 0.99
C SER A 34 -15.86 -2.99 2.18
N ARG A 35 -16.51 -3.82 3.00
CA ARG A 35 -15.88 -4.52 4.13
C ARG A 35 -15.36 -5.88 3.69
N GLY A 36 -14.25 -6.32 4.28
CA GLY A 36 -13.68 -7.66 4.07
C GLY A 36 -12.26 -7.76 4.63
N GLY A 37 -11.69 -8.96 4.54
CA GLY A 37 -10.30 -9.26 4.87
C GLY A 37 -9.46 -9.60 3.64
N VAL A 38 -8.40 -10.38 3.87
CA VAL A 38 -7.44 -10.78 2.83
C VAL A 38 -8.09 -11.50 1.65
N GLU A 39 -9.21 -12.20 1.88
CA GLU A 39 -9.98 -12.92 0.88
C GLU A 39 -10.51 -12.01 -0.25
N VAL A 40 -10.67 -10.70 -0.02
CA VAL A 40 -11.06 -9.74 -1.07
C VAL A 40 -10.00 -9.64 -2.17
N LEU A 41 -8.73 -9.87 -1.84
CA LEU A 41 -7.63 -9.79 -2.81
C LEU A 41 -7.66 -10.92 -3.86
N GLN A 42 -8.43 -11.98 -3.62
CA GLN A 42 -8.61 -13.09 -4.55
C GLN A 42 -9.68 -12.79 -5.61
N GLN A 43 -10.45 -11.71 -5.44
CA GLN A 43 -11.51 -11.36 -6.38
C GLN A 43 -10.92 -10.74 -7.64
N PRO A 44 -11.45 -11.05 -8.85
CA PRO A 44 -10.95 -10.49 -10.10
C PRO A 44 -10.92 -8.96 -10.14
N LEU A 45 -11.86 -8.30 -9.44
CA LEU A 45 -11.90 -6.85 -9.35
C LEU A 45 -10.70 -6.26 -8.59
N ALA A 46 -10.06 -7.01 -7.71
CA ALA A 46 -8.86 -6.57 -7.00
C ALA A 46 -7.60 -6.68 -7.87
N HIS A 47 -7.62 -7.50 -8.92
CA HIS A 47 -6.49 -7.66 -9.83
C HIS A 47 -6.26 -6.35 -10.62
N GLY A 48 -5.04 -5.80 -10.53
CA GLY A 48 -4.68 -4.55 -11.20
C GLY A 48 -4.89 -3.27 -10.37
N ARG A 49 -5.49 -3.35 -9.17
CA ARG A 49 -5.57 -2.21 -8.25
C ARG A 49 -4.28 -2.04 -7.45
N THR A 50 -4.01 -0.84 -6.95
CA THR A 50 -2.95 -0.60 -5.95
C THR A 50 -3.38 -1.17 -4.59
N LEU A 51 -2.48 -1.87 -3.91
CA LEU A 51 -2.68 -2.26 -2.51
C LEU A 51 -2.23 -1.11 -1.60
N LEU A 52 -3.07 -0.67 -0.68
CA LEU A 52 -2.72 0.23 0.42
C LEU A 52 -2.86 -0.53 1.75
N LEU A 53 -1.80 -0.56 2.56
CA LEU A 53 -1.86 -1.01 3.95
C LEU A 53 -1.47 0.15 4.87
N VAL A 54 -2.32 0.44 5.87
CA VAL A 54 -2.11 1.53 6.83
C VAL A 54 -2.03 0.93 8.23
N TYR A 55 -0.90 1.17 8.89
CA TYR A 55 -0.58 0.80 10.26
C TYR A 55 -1.07 -0.62 10.63
N PRO A 56 -0.67 -1.66 9.88
CA PRO A 56 -1.13 -3.01 10.16
C PRO A 56 -0.66 -3.49 11.55
N PRO A 57 -1.39 -4.39 12.21
CA PRO A 57 -0.97 -4.98 13.49
C PRO A 57 0.36 -5.74 13.35
N PRO A 58 1.08 -5.97 14.47
CA PRO A 58 2.32 -6.76 14.50
C PRO A 58 2.05 -8.28 14.42
N ASP A 59 1.23 -8.70 13.45
CA ASP A 59 0.90 -10.09 13.17
C ASP A 59 1.05 -10.42 11.67
N ASP A 60 0.56 -11.59 11.25
CA ASP A 60 0.71 -12.10 9.89
C ASP A 60 -0.26 -11.46 8.86
N MET A 61 -1.14 -10.55 9.27
CA MET A 61 -2.16 -9.96 8.39
C MET A 61 -1.53 -9.24 7.19
N ALA A 62 -0.49 -8.43 7.40
CA ALA A 62 0.21 -7.72 6.34
C ALA A 62 0.91 -8.69 5.37
N LEU A 63 1.52 -9.76 5.90
CA LEU A 63 2.16 -10.80 5.11
C LEU A 63 1.15 -11.53 4.23
N ARG A 64 0.00 -11.91 4.79
CA ARG A 64 -1.08 -12.59 4.06
C ARG A 64 -1.63 -11.71 2.94
N CYS A 65 -1.87 -10.43 3.22
CA CYS A 65 -2.26 -9.45 2.21
C CYS A 65 -1.27 -9.39 1.05
N LEU A 66 0.03 -9.27 1.35
CA LEU A 66 1.05 -9.12 0.31
C LEU A 66 1.27 -10.41 -0.51
N LYS A 67 1.05 -11.59 0.10
CA LYS A 67 1.09 -12.89 -0.58
C LYS A 67 -0.08 -13.10 -1.54
N GLU A 68 -1.29 -12.66 -1.18
CA GLU A 68 -2.46 -12.77 -2.06
C GLU A 68 -2.48 -11.68 -3.13
N TYR A 69 -1.92 -10.50 -2.84
CA TYR A 69 -1.90 -9.39 -3.79
C TYR A 69 -1.14 -9.72 -5.08
N ARG A 70 -1.82 -9.61 -6.22
CA ARG A 70 -1.28 -9.90 -7.56
C ARG A 70 -0.87 -8.66 -8.36
N GLY A 71 -1.17 -7.46 -7.88
CA GLY A 71 -0.78 -6.22 -8.56
C GLY A 71 0.68 -5.81 -8.33
N GLU A 72 1.07 -4.66 -8.88
CA GLU A 72 2.46 -4.20 -8.93
C GLU A 72 2.76 -2.99 -8.04
N THR A 73 1.73 -2.29 -7.56
CA THR A 73 1.88 -1.08 -6.74
C THR A 73 1.43 -1.35 -5.33
N PHE A 74 2.34 -1.21 -4.38
CA PHE A 74 2.05 -1.37 -2.97
C PHE A 74 2.39 -0.07 -2.24
N ILE A 75 1.41 0.48 -1.53
CA ILE A 75 1.58 1.62 -0.63
C ILE A 75 1.49 1.10 0.79
N TYR A 76 2.50 1.41 1.58
CA TYR A 76 2.58 1.03 2.99
C TYR A 76 2.71 2.30 3.84
N VAL A 77 1.84 2.46 4.84
CA VAL A 77 1.95 3.50 5.86
C VAL A 77 2.21 2.83 7.19
N GLY A 78 3.34 3.13 7.81
CA GLY A 78 3.74 2.52 9.08
C GLY A 78 5.23 2.66 9.35
N GLU A 79 5.67 2.05 10.43
CA GLU A 79 7.08 2.02 10.83
C GLU A 79 7.90 1.04 9.98
N GLY A 80 9.22 1.21 9.97
CA GLY A 80 10.13 0.25 9.34
C GLY A 80 10.25 -1.05 10.13
N ARG A 81 11.07 -1.98 9.62
CA ARG A 81 11.41 -3.21 10.32
C ARG A 81 11.86 -2.92 11.76
N GLY A 82 11.34 -3.71 12.70
CA GLY A 82 11.62 -3.56 14.13
C GLY A 82 10.73 -2.54 14.84
N GLY A 83 9.83 -1.86 14.10
CA GLY A 83 8.77 -1.05 14.64
C GLY A 83 7.53 -1.86 15.06
N TYR A 84 6.41 -1.17 15.21
CA TYR A 84 5.16 -1.75 15.73
C TYR A 84 4.26 -2.45 14.68
N ASN A 85 4.62 -2.40 13.40
CA ASN A 85 3.74 -2.81 12.30
C ASN A 85 4.27 -4.03 11.54
N GLY A 86 3.42 -5.03 11.31
CA GLY A 86 3.79 -6.26 10.61
C GLY A 86 4.83 -7.10 11.37
N ASP A 87 4.94 -8.37 10.98
CA ASP A 87 5.95 -9.26 11.53
C ASP A 87 7.26 -9.24 10.71
N SER A 88 8.28 -9.96 11.20
CA SER A 88 9.57 -10.05 10.50
C SER A 88 9.45 -10.67 9.11
N ALA A 89 8.54 -11.63 8.93
CA ALA A 89 8.35 -12.33 7.66
C ALA A 89 7.70 -11.42 6.59
N PHE A 90 6.82 -10.50 7.00
CA PHE A 90 6.31 -9.44 6.15
C PHE A 90 7.45 -8.57 5.62
N PHE A 91 8.33 -8.08 6.49
CA PHE A 91 9.46 -7.26 6.05
C PHE A 91 10.47 -8.04 5.19
N ASP A 92 10.69 -9.34 5.47
CA ASP A 92 11.55 -10.19 4.62
C ASP A 92 11.00 -10.26 3.18
N LEU A 93 9.69 -10.39 3.04
CA LEU A 93 9.02 -10.37 1.74
C LEU A 93 9.09 -8.99 1.07
N VAL A 94 8.86 -7.92 1.83
CA VAL A 94 8.95 -6.55 1.30
C VAL A 94 10.35 -6.28 0.75
N GLU A 95 11.40 -6.54 1.53
CA GLU A 95 12.78 -6.25 1.17
C GLU A 95 13.27 -7.08 -0.02
N SER A 96 12.86 -8.35 -0.09
CA SER A 96 13.25 -9.27 -1.18
C SER A 96 12.50 -9.04 -2.49
N ALA A 97 11.19 -8.76 -2.43
CA ALA A 97 10.32 -8.75 -3.61
C ALA A 97 9.89 -7.35 -4.07
N TRP A 98 10.16 -6.30 -3.29
CA TRP A 98 9.69 -4.95 -3.61
C TRP A 98 10.84 -3.94 -3.66
N ARG A 99 10.65 -2.89 -4.45
CA ARG A 99 11.56 -1.76 -4.57
C ARG A 99 10.84 -0.49 -4.13
N VAL A 100 11.39 0.18 -3.13
CA VAL A 100 10.93 1.51 -2.73
C VAL A 100 11.17 2.49 -3.88
N LYS A 101 10.10 3.15 -4.31
CA LYS A 101 10.13 4.20 -5.34
C LYS A 101 10.12 5.58 -4.73
N GLN A 102 9.38 5.76 -3.64
CA GLN A 102 9.29 7.02 -2.93
C GLN A 102 9.03 6.74 -1.45
N VAL A 103 9.58 7.61 -0.61
CA VAL A 103 9.25 7.71 0.81
C VAL A 103 8.70 9.10 1.03
N VAL A 104 7.49 9.20 1.56
CA VAL A 104 6.85 10.45 1.92
C VAL A 104 6.90 10.56 3.44
N PRO A 105 7.54 11.61 3.98
CA PRO A 105 7.52 11.86 5.42
C PRO A 105 6.08 12.18 5.85
N LEU A 106 5.66 11.61 6.98
CA LEU A 106 4.39 11.93 7.62
C LEU A 106 4.63 12.82 8.83
N ARG A 107 3.55 13.39 9.37
CA ARG A 107 3.54 14.06 10.67
C ARG A 107 2.97 13.08 11.70
N PRO A 108 3.80 12.24 12.33
CA PRO A 108 3.33 11.29 13.32
C PRO A 108 2.98 11.99 14.64
N PHE A 109 2.26 11.29 15.52
CA PHE A 109 2.21 11.67 16.93
C PHE A 109 3.61 11.67 17.55
N ALA A 110 3.76 12.34 18.70
CA ALA A 110 5.04 12.41 19.39
C ALA A 110 5.57 10.99 19.71
N GLY A 111 6.76 10.67 19.18
CA GLY A 111 7.40 9.36 19.33
C GLY A 111 7.12 8.36 18.19
N GLY A 112 6.23 8.68 17.25
CA GLY A 112 5.99 7.86 16.08
C GLY A 112 7.09 7.99 15.02
N HIS A 113 7.31 6.91 14.27
CA HIS A 113 8.35 6.81 13.24
C HIS A 113 7.80 6.46 11.85
N GLU A 114 6.48 6.44 11.72
CA GLU A 114 5.77 6.06 10.53
C GLU A 114 6.03 6.99 9.34
N LYS A 115 6.04 6.39 8.16
CA LYS A 115 6.18 7.06 6.87
C LYS A 115 5.24 6.39 5.89
N LEU A 116 4.99 7.05 4.76
CA LEU A 116 4.36 6.41 3.61
C LEU A 116 5.46 5.97 2.63
N TYR A 117 5.42 4.70 2.26
CA TYR A 117 6.30 4.09 1.28
C TYR A 117 5.49 3.72 0.05
N LEU A 118 5.90 4.24 -1.11
CA LEU A 118 5.43 3.77 -2.40
C LEU A 118 6.41 2.71 -2.91
N LEU A 119 5.93 1.49 -3.10
CA LEU A 119 6.72 0.37 -3.55
C LEU A 119 6.20 -0.16 -4.89
N LYS A 120 7.14 -0.60 -5.72
CA LYS A 120 6.85 -1.36 -6.94
C LYS A 120 7.40 -2.77 -6.83
N ARG A 121 6.62 -3.75 -7.28
CA ARG A 121 7.06 -5.14 -7.31
C ARG A 121 8.32 -5.26 -8.16
N ARG A 122 9.29 -6.04 -7.70
CA ARG A 122 10.44 -6.43 -8.52
C ARG A 122 9.93 -7.46 -9.53
N HIS A 123 10.00 -7.11 -10.80
CA HIS A 123 9.81 -8.11 -11.85
C HIS A 123 11.05 -8.99 -11.84
N ALA A 124 10.88 -10.29 -11.62
CA ALA A 124 11.94 -11.25 -11.86
C ALA A 124 12.35 -11.09 -13.33
N TRP A 125 13.59 -10.67 -13.57
CA TRP A 125 14.15 -10.60 -14.90
C TRP A 125 14.32 -12.03 -15.42
N ILE A 126 13.28 -12.59 -16.06
CA ILE A 126 13.45 -13.77 -16.90
C ILE A 126 14.04 -13.28 -18.21
N ARG A 127 15.38 -13.31 -18.32
CA ARG A 127 16.15 -13.52 -19.58
C ARG A 127 17.68 -13.57 -19.44
N GLY A 128 18.20 -14.14 -18.34
CA GLY A 128 19.65 -14.41 -18.20
C GLY A 128 20.10 -15.85 -18.47
N TRP A 129 19.17 -16.82 -18.55
CA TRP A 129 19.48 -18.26 -18.46
C TRP A 129 18.81 -19.13 -19.53
N LEU A 130 18.56 -18.55 -20.71
CA LEU A 130 18.29 -19.28 -21.95
C LEU A 130 19.25 -18.70 -23.01
N GLY A 131 20.51 -19.15 -22.96
CA GLY A 131 21.54 -18.65 -23.87
C GLY A 131 22.98 -18.98 -23.47
N ARG A 132 23.26 -20.24 -23.17
CA ARG A 132 24.48 -20.95 -23.60
C ARG A 132 24.34 -22.44 -23.30
#